data_AF-A0A528ILM7-F1
#
_entry.id   AF-A0A528ILM7-F1
#
_cell.length_a   1.000
_cell.length_b   1.000
_cell.length_c   1.000
_cell.angle_alpha   90.00
_cell.angle_beta   90.00
_cell.angle_gamma   90.00
#
_symmetry.space_group_name_H-M   'P 1'
#
loop_
_entity.id
_entity.type
_entity.pdbx_description
1 polymer ?
#
loop_
_entity_poly.entity_id
_entity_poly.type
_entity_poly.pdbx_seq_one_letter_code
_entity_poly.pdbx_strand_id
1 'polypeptide(L)' 'RVPNLGIITSYNDMLSAHQPFETFPALIKDAAREAGGIAQVAGGVPAMCDGVTQGQPGMELSLFSRDVIA' A
#
# COMPACT_ATOMS: atom_id res chain seq x y z
N ARG A 1 -9.59 -22.17 -14.59
CA ARG A 1 -8.74 -20.95 -14.56
C ARG A 1 -8.57 -20.57 -13.09
N VAL A 2 -7.35 -20.34 -12.61
CA VAL A 2 -7.10 -19.94 -11.21
C VAL A 2 -7.16 -18.41 -11.14
N PRO A 3 -7.95 -17.80 -10.22
CA PRO A 3 -7.93 -16.35 -9.99
C PRO A 3 -6.55 -15.89 -9.50
N ASN A 4 -6.06 -14.78 -10.03
CA ASN A 4 -4.80 -14.16 -9.58
C ASN A 4 -5.07 -12.75 -9.05
N LEU A 5 -4.69 -12.48 -7.81
CA LEU A 5 -4.84 -11.21 -7.11
C LEU A 5 -3.53 -10.44 -7.12
N GLY A 6 -3.56 -9.22 -7.65
CA GLY A 6 -2.47 -8.26 -7.49
C GLY A 6 -2.61 -7.52 -6.15
N ILE A 7 -1.56 -7.56 -5.33
CA ILE A 7 -1.45 -6.80 -4.09
C ILE A 7 -0.64 -5.53 -4.41
N ILE A 8 -1.26 -4.37 -4.24
CA ILE A 8 -0.60 -3.06 -4.32
C ILE A 8 -0.43 -2.55 -2.90
N THR A 9 0.77 -2.09 -2.56
CA THR A 9 1.09 -1.62 -1.21
C THR A 9 1.69 -0.22 -1.22
N SER A 10 1.32 0.58 -0.24
CA SER A 10 1.93 1.88 0.05
C SER A 10 2.92 1.80 1.22
N TYR A 11 3.42 0.60 1.53
CA TYR A 11 4.38 0.37 2.61
C TYR A 11 5.67 1.18 2.42
N ASN A 12 6.09 1.84 3.48
CA ASN A 12 7.45 2.32 3.66
C ASN A 12 7.73 2.51 5.16
N ASP A 13 9.01 2.60 5.52
CA ASP A 13 9.45 2.73 6.91
C ASP A 13 9.19 4.13 7.51
N MET A 14 8.81 5.11 6.68
CA MET A 14 8.63 6.50 7.10
C MET A 14 7.26 6.75 7.76
N LEU A 15 6.23 6.02 7.35
CA LEU A 15 4.85 6.23 7.79
C LEU A 15 4.45 5.18 8.81
N SER A 16 4.36 5.57 10.09
CA SER A 16 3.91 4.68 11.16
C SER A 16 2.53 4.07 10.90
N ALA A 17 1.63 4.84 10.27
CA ALA A 17 0.30 4.37 9.87
C ALA A 17 0.35 3.20 8.86
N HIS A 18 1.45 3.05 8.12
CA HIS A 18 1.64 2.04 7.09
C HIS A 18 2.44 0.83 7.57
N GLN A 19 2.97 0.83 8.80
CA GLN A 19 3.74 -0.29 9.35
C GLN A 19 3.00 -1.65 9.20
N PRO A 20 1.67 -1.76 9.43
CA PRO A 20 0.98 -3.03 9.24
C PRO A 20 1.10 -3.62 7.83
N PHE A 21 1.31 -2.77 6.81
CA PHE A 21 1.44 -3.20 5.41
C PHE A 21 2.73 -3.99 5.15
N GLU A 22 3.67 -4.03 6.08
CA GLU A 22 4.84 -4.93 6.06
C GLU A 22 4.39 -6.40 6.04
N THR A 23 3.40 -6.73 6.87
CA THR A 23 3.03 -8.13 7.17
C THR A 23 1.75 -8.57 6.45
N PHE A 24 0.88 -7.63 6.08
CA PHE A 24 -0.38 -7.94 5.39
C PHE A 24 -0.24 -8.70 4.07
N PRO A 25 0.78 -8.46 3.21
CA PRO A 25 0.93 -9.23 1.97
C PRO A 25 1.07 -10.73 2.20
N ALA A 26 1.69 -11.17 3.30
CA ALA A 26 1.77 -12.59 3.64
C ALA A 26 0.39 -13.14 4.00
N LEU A 27 -0.33 -12.45 4.90
CA LEU A 27 -1.69 -12.81 5.31
C LEU A 27 -2.67 -12.89 4.12
N ILE A 28 -2.59 -11.93 3.19
CA ILE A 28 -3.43 -11.90 1.98
C ILE A 28 -3.11 -13.09 1.06
N LYS A 29 -1.82 -13.45 0.91
CA LYS A 29 -1.42 -14.61 0.10
C LYS A 29 -1.92 -15.92 0.67
N ASP A 30 -1.89 -16.07 1.99
CA ASP A 30 -2.39 -17.27 2.65
C ASP A 30 -3.92 -17.38 2.52
N ALA A 31 -4.64 -16.28 2.77
CA ALA A 31 -6.09 -16.24 2.57
C ALA A 31 -6.50 -16.51 1.10
N ALA A 32 -5.76 -15.97 0.13
CA ALA A 32 -6.01 -16.24 -1.29
C ALA A 32 -5.80 -17.72 -1.62
N ARG A 33 -4.76 -18.35 -1.06
CA ARG A 33 -4.47 -19.78 -1.24
C ARG A 33 -5.58 -20.65 -0.66
N GLU A 34 -6.06 -20.33 0.55
CA GLU A 34 -7.19 -21.02 1.19
C GLU A 34 -8.47 -20.94 0.35
N ALA A 35 -8.69 -19.81 -0.34
CA ALA A 35 -9.80 -19.60 -1.27
C ALA A 35 -9.59 -20.22 -2.67
N GLY A 36 -8.50 -20.95 -2.91
CA GLY A 36 -8.19 -21.57 -4.20
C GLY A 36 -7.65 -20.62 -5.27
N GLY A 37 -7.17 -19.44 -4.87
CA GLY A 37 -6.55 -18.43 -5.72
C GLY A 37 -5.03 -18.31 -5.51
N ILE A 38 -4.42 -17.42 -6.29
CA ILE A 38 -3.04 -16.99 -6.14
C ILE A 38 -3.04 -15.49 -5.86
N ALA A 39 -2.11 -15.01 -5.04
CA ALA A 39 -1.87 -13.58 -4.87
C ALA A 39 -0.38 -13.27 -4.95
N GLN A 40 -0.05 -12.09 -5.48
CA GLN A 40 1.31 -11.63 -5.68
C GLN A 40 1.40 -10.15 -5.36
N VAL A 41 2.51 -9.70 -4.79
CA VAL A 41 2.77 -8.25 -4.73
C VAL A 41 3.07 -7.80 -6.15
N ALA A 42 2.15 -7.01 -6.70
CA ALA A 42 2.20 -6.56 -8.09
C ALA A 42 2.92 -5.21 -8.22
N GLY A 43 2.99 -4.42 -7.15
CA GLY A 43 3.68 -3.14 -7.15
C GLY A 43 3.60 -2.40 -5.82
N GLY A 44 4.42 -1.36 -5.73
CA GLY A 44 4.35 -0.36 -4.67
C GLY A 44 3.80 0.96 -5.22
N VAL A 45 3.15 1.74 -4.38
CA VAL A 45 2.71 3.12 -4.66
C VAL A 45 3.30 4.07 -3.62
N PRO A 46 3.48 5.36 -3.95
CA PRO A 46 3.98 6.32 -2.98
C PRO A 46 3.03 6.47 -1.79
N ALA A 47 3.57 6.99 -0.70
CA ALA A 47 2.79 7.38 0.46
C ALA A 47 3.36 8.63 1.10
N MET A 48 2.49 9.40 1.74
CA MET A 48 2.86 10.57 2.52
C MET A 48 2.02 10.70 3.79
N CYS A 49 2.56 11.41 4.78
CA CYS A 49 1.90 11.63 6.05
C CYS A 49 1.50 13.09 6.19
N ASP A 50 0.21 13.37 6.08
CA ASP A 50 -0.33 14.71 6.29
C ASP A 50 0.09 15.29 7.65
N GLY A 51 0.11 14.46 8.70
CA GLY A 51 0.55 14.88 10.02
C GLY A 51 2.02 15.32 10.10
N VAL A 52 2.89 14.77 9.24
CA VAL A 52 4.31 15.18 9.13
C VAL A 52 4.44 16.43 8.26
N THR A 53 3.67 16.51 7.17
CA THR A 53 3.77 17.64 6.23
C THR A 53 2.93 18.85 6.64
N GLN A 54 2.10 18.75 7.68
CA GLN A 54 1.19 19.81 8.10
C GLN A 54 1.92 21.13 8.38
N GLY A 55 1.53 22.18 7.67
CA GLY A 55 2.15 23.51 7.78
C GLY A 55 3.53 23.64 7.13
N GLN A 56 4.00 22.61 6.41
CA GLN A 56 5.24 22.62 5.63
C GLN A 56 4.94 22.78 4.13
N PRO A 57 5.90 23.25 3.30
CA PRO A 57 5.71 23.36 1.85
C PRO A 57 5.26 22.05 1.19
N GLY A 58 5.73 20.91 1.69
CA GLY A 58 5.35 19.59 1.17
C GLY A 58 3.87 19.23 1.33
N MET A 59 3.08 19.96 2.13
CA MET A 59 1.63 19.75 2.24
C MET A 59 0.91 19.93 0.90
N GLU A 60 1.47 20.75 0.00
CA GLU A 60 0.92 20.95 -1.34
C GLU A 60 0.83 19.64 -2.14
N LEU A 61 1.69 18.66 -1.83
CA LEU A 61 1.73 17.35 -2.48
C LEU A 61 0.69 16.36 -1.95
N SER A 62 0.01 16.67 -0.83
CA SER A 62 -0.95 15.77 -0.16
C SER A 62 -2.02 15.26 -1.11
N LEU A 63 -2.76 16.18 -1.71
CA LEU A 63 -3.81 15.81 -2.66
C LEU A 63 -3.26 15.29 -3.99
N PHE A 64 -2.07 15.74 -4.43
CA PHE A 64 -1.43 15.20 -5.63
C PHE A 64 -1.07 13.73 -5.48
N SER A 65 -0.68 13.27 -4.29
CA SER A 65 -0.35 11.85 -4.07
C SER A 65 -1.51 10.91 -4.41
N ARG A 66 -2.76 11.36 -4.24
CA ARG A 66 -3.96 10.60 -4.60
C ARG A 66 -3.98 10.27 -6.10
N ASP A 67 -3.66 11.26 -6.93
CA ASP A 67 -3.68 11.10 -8.39
C ASP A 67 -2.45 10.34 -8.90
N VAL A 68 -1.35 10.30 -8.13
CA VAL A 68 -0.18 9.44 -8.42
C VAL A 68 -0.44 7.98 -8.06
N ILE A 69 -1.29 7.71 -7.06
CA ILE A 69 -1.67 6.35 -6.65
C ILE A 69 -2.66 5.72 -7.64
N ALA A 70 -3.57 6.51 -8.21
CA ALA A 70 -4.64 6.07 -9.10
C ALA A 70 -4.17 5.79 -10.53
#